data_AF-A0A9D5W9T2-F1
#
_entry.id   AF-A0A9D5W9T2-F1
#
_cell.length_a   1.000
_cell.length_b   1.000
_cell.length_c   1.000
_cell.angle_alpha   90.00
_cell.angle_beta   90.00
_cell.angle_gamma   90.00
#
_symmetry.space_group_name_H-M   'P 1'
#
loop_
_entity.id
_entity.type
_entity.pdbx_description
1 polymer ?
#
loop_
_entity_poly.entity_id
_entity_poly.type
_entity_poly.pdbx_seq_one_letter_code
_entity_poly.pdbx_strand_id
1 'polypeptide(L)' 'MTVTLEPVSVSIDSILLQKLDNLAKNTNSSKSLIIQEAIEYYLEEIADFDSAFEILNNPNSEYLNWESVKDELLNKD' A
#
# COMPACT_ATOMS: atom_id res chain seq x y z
N MET A 1 6.59 20.81 -6.61
CA MET A 1 7.57 19.78 -6.96
C MET A 1 7.06 19.12 -8.24
N THR A 2 7.77 19.24 -9.36
CA THR A 2 7.37 18.56 -10.61
C THR A 2 7.86 17.13 -10.56
N VAL A 3 6.94 16.16 -10.63
CA VAL A 3 7.29 14.74 -10.74
C VAL A 3 7.70 14.47 -12.19
N THR A 4 8.94 14.01 -12.39
CA THR A 4 9.43 13.55 -13.68
C THR A 4 9.19 12.05 -13.81
N LEU A 5 8.50 11.64 -14.88
CA LEU A 5 8.25 10.23 -15.18
C LEU A 5 9.35 9.69 -16.10
N GLU A 6 10.00 8.60 -15.69
CA GLU A 6 10.98 7.88 -16.51
C GLU A 6 10.37 6.59 -17.07
N PRO A 7 10.55 6.28 -18.37
CA PRO A 7 10.00 5.08 -18.97
C PRO A 7 10.78 3.84 -18.52
N VAL A 8 10.07 2.81 -18.06
CA VAL A 8 10.62 1.52 -17.66
C VAL A 8 10.00 0.40 -18.50
N SER A 9 10.81 -0.56 -18.93
CA SER A 9 10.34 -1.75 -19.65
C SER A 9 10.58 -2.99 -18.81
N VAL A 10 9.56 -3.85 -18.71
CA VAL A 10 9.63 -5.11 -17.94
C VAL A 10 9.00 -6.23 -18.78
N SER A 11 9.48 -7.46 -18.58
CA SER A 11 8.82 -8.65 -19.13
C SER A 11 7.88 -9.24 -18.09
N ILE A 12 6.65 -9.55 -18.49
CA ILE A 12 5.66 -10.24 -17.66
C ILE A 12 5.13 -11.47 -18.40
N ASP A 13 4.63 -12.45 -17.65
CA ASP A 13 4.05 -13.64 -18.25
C ASP A 13 2.74 -13.31 -19.01
N SER A 14 2.41 -14.16 -19.98
CA SER A 14 1.27 -13.94 -20.88
C SER A 14 -0.08 -13.96 -20.16
N ILE A 15 -0.19 -14.71 -19.06
CA ILE A 15 -1.43 -14.80 -18.27
C ILE A 15 -1.65 -13.48 -17.54
N LEU A 16 -0.60 -12.92 -16.93
CA LEU A 16 -0.67 -11.62 -16.28
C LEU A 16 -0.96 -10.50 -17.28
N LEU A 17 -0.34 -10.51 -18.46
CA LEU A 17 -0.64 -9.56 -19.53
C LEU A 17 -2.12 -9.60 -19.93
N GLN A 18 -2.70 -10.79 -20.07
CA GLN A 18 -4.12 -10.94 -20.41
C GLN A 18 -5.04 -10.40 -19.31
N LYS A 19 -4.72 -10.63 -18.04
CA LYS A 19 -5.46 -10.07 -16.90
C LYS A 19 -5.39 -8.54 -16.89
N LEU A 20 -4.20 -7.99 -17.11
CA LEU A 20 -3.97 -6.54 -17.18
C LEU A 20 -4.73 -5.90 -18.34
N ASP A 21 -4.75 -6.53 -19.52
CA ASP A 21 -5.52 -6.06 -20.67
C ASP A 21 -7.04 -6.02 -20.38
N ASN A 22 -7.55 -7.04 -19.70
CA ASN A 22 -8.96 -7.08 -19.31
C ASN A 22 -9.28 -5.99 -18.27
N LEU A 23 -8.40 -5.79 -17.29
CA LEU A 23 -8.56 -4.76 -16.27
C LEU A 23 -8.56 -3.37 -16.91
N ALA A 24 -7.58 -3.06 -17.76
CA ALA A 24 -7.49 -1.79 -18.47
C ALA A 24 -8.75 -1.47 -19.29
N LYS A 25 -9.34 -2.47 -19.96
CA LYS A 25 -10.60 -2.32 -20.70
C LYS A 25 -11.78 -2.03 -19.76
N ASN A 26 -11.86 -2.74 -18.64
CA ASN A 26 -12.99 -2.62 -17.71
C ASN A 26 -12.95 -1.31 -16.92
N THR A 27 -11.77 -0.79 -16.61
CA THR A 27 -11.59 0.46 -15.85
C THR A 27 -11.45 1.70 -16.73
N ASN A 28 -11.36 1.51 -18.07
CA ASN A 28 -11.04 2.58 -19.02
C ASN A 28 -9.75 3.33 -18.66
N SER A 29 -8.76 2.61 -18.12
CA SER A 29 -7.47 3.13 -17.67
C SER A 29 -6.34 2.59 -18.54
N SER A 30 -5.21 3.31 -18.60
CA SER A 30 -4.03 2.78 -19.27
C SER A 30 -3.39 1.66 -18.44
N LYS A 31 -2.79 0.69 -19.13
CA LYS A 31 -1.99 -0.36 -18.48
C LYS A 31 -0.87 0.22 -17.61
N SER A 32 -0.22 1.29 -18.06
CA SER A 32 0.86 1.95 -17.32
C SER A 32 0.37 2.56 -16.02
N LEU A 33 -0.81 3.18 -16.01
CA LEU A 33 -1.40 3.73 -14.79
C LEU A 33 -1.72 2.62 -13.79
N ILE A 34 -2.34 1.54 -14.25
CA ILE A 34 -2.65 0.38 -13.39
C ILE A 34 -1.37 -0.23 -12.80
N ILE A 35 -0.31 -0.39 -13.62
CA ILE A 35 0.97 -0.91 -13.14
C ILE A 35 1.58 0.05 -12.12
N GLN A 36 1.52 1.36 -12.36
CA GLN A 36 2.03 2.37 -11.44
C GLN A 36 1.32 2.28 -10.09
N GLU A 37 -0.03 2.30 -10.08
CA GLU A 37 -0.83 2.19 -8.86
C GLU A 37 -0.56 0.88 -8.11
N ALA A 38 -0.42 -0.24 -8.84
CA ALA A 38 -0.12 -1.53 -8.23
C ALA A 38 1.27 -1.57 -7.58
N ILE A 39 2.27 -0.91 -8.18
CA ILE A 39 3.62 -0.81 -7.61
C ILE A 39 3.60 0.11 -6.40
N GLU A 40 2.95 1.27 -6.47
CA GLU A 40 2.80 2.20 -5.35
C GLU A 40 2.14 1.49 -4.16
N TYR A 41 1.02 0.82 -4.39
CA TYR A 41 0.32 0.04 -3.37
C TYR A 41 1.19 -1.07 -2.76
N TYR A 42 1.91 -1.83 -3.59
CA TYR A 42 2.80 -2.88 -3.10
C TYR A 42 3.93 -2.34 -2.21
N LEU A 43 4.50 -1.18 -2.55
CA LEU A 43 5.55 -0.55 -1.77
C LEU A 43 5.04 0.03 -0.46
N GLU A 44 3.84 0.60 -0.45
CA GLU A 44 3.17 1.07 0.77
C GLU A 44 2.92 -0.10 1.74
N GLU A 45 2.39 -1.22 1.26
CA GLU A 45 2.14 -2.40 2.09
C GLU A 45 3.44 -3.00 2.66
N ILE A 46 4.55 -2.98 1.92
CA ILE A 46 5.86 -3.38 2.46
C ILE A 46 6.29 -2.44 3.59
N ALA A 47 6.17 -1.13 3.39
CA ALA A 47 6.57 -0.14 4.41
C ALA A 47 5.73 -0.26 5.69
N ASP A 48 4.43 -0.51 5.55
CA ASP A 48 3.52 -0.77 6.66
C ASP A 48 3.89 -2.07 7.39
N PHE A 49 4.19 -3.13 6.64
CA PHE A 49 4.65 -4.39 7.22
C PHE A 49 5.95 -4.22 8.01
N ASP A 50 6.94 -3.55 7.43
CA ASP A 50 8.24 -3.30 8.07
C ASP A 50 8.04 -2.52 9.37
N SER A 51 7.20 -1.48 9.34
CA SER A 51 6.85 -0.69 10.53
C SER A 51 6.18 -1.53 11.62
N ALA A 52 5.22 -2.37 11.24
CA ALA A 52 4.54 -3.28 12.17
C ALA A 52 5.50 -4.31 12.76
N PHE A 53 6.42 -4.83 11.95
CA PHE A 53 7.43 -5.79 12.38
C PHE A 53 8.45 -5.17 13.35
N GLU A 54 8.87 -3.93 13.12
CA GLU A 54 9.71 -3.18 14.06
C GLU A 54 9.02 -3.00 15.42
N ILE A 55 7.75 -2.60 15.43
CA ILE A 55 6.95 -2.46 16.66
C ILE A 55 6.84 -3.79 17.39
N LEU A 56 6.56 -4.88 16.67
CA LEU A 56 6.42 -6.21 17.26
C LEU A 56 7.71 -6.69 17.94
N ASN A 57 8.86 -6.40 17.35
CA ASN A 57 10.16 -6.83 17.90
C ASN A 57 10.76 -5.87 18.93
N ASN A 58 10.16 -4.70 19.13
CA ASN A 58 10.62 -3.75 20.13
C ASN A 58 9.94 -4.04 21.49
N PRO A 59 10.69 -4.53 22.51
CA PRO A 59 10.14 -4.86 23.81
C PRO A 59 9.69 -3.63 24.62
N ASN A 60 10.08 -2.42 24.19
CA ASN A 60 9.66 -1.15 24.79
C ASN A 60 8.53 -0.49 24.00
N SER A 61 7.93 -1.18 23.02
CA SER A 61 6.76 -0.66 22.31
C SER A 61 5.64 -0.39 23.30
N GLU A 62 5.17 0.86 23.35
CA GLU A 62 3.97 1.21 24.09
C GLU A 62 2.75 0.63 23.38
N TYR A 63 2.08 -0.31 24.04
CA TYR A 63 0.80 -0.82 23.60
C TYR A 63 -0.32 -0.09 24.35
N LEU A 64 -1.34 0.34 23.60
CA LEU A 64 -2.50 0.98 24.19
C LEU A 64 -3.32 -0.04 24.99
N ASN A 65 -3.64 0.29 26.24
CA ASN A 65 -4.67 -0.43 26.98
C ASN A 65 -6.05 0.03 26.46
N TRP A 66 -6.84 -0.93 25.98
CA TRP A 66 -8.14 -0.67 25.38
C TRP A 66 -9.17 -0.09 26.34
N GLU A 67 -9.08 -0.41 27.63
CA GLU A 67 -9.92 0.22 28.67
C GLU A 67 -9.53 1.70 28.83
N SER A 68 -8.23 2.00 28.90
CA SER A 68 -7.74 3.37 29.04
C SER A 68 -8.06 4.25 27.82
N VAL A 69 -7.93 3.72 26.60
CA VAL A 69 -8.30 4.45 25.36
C VAL A 69 -9.79 4.74 25.32
N LYS A 70 -10.62 3.76 25.69
CA LYS A 70 -12.07 3.92 25.72
C LYS A 70 -12.49 5.02 26.70
N ASP A 71 -11.90 5.03 27.89
CA ASP A 71 -12.17 6.04 28.91
C ASP A 71 -11.71 7.43 28.46
N GLU A 72 -10.56 7.54 27.78
CA GLU A 72 -10.09 8.82 27.21
C GLU A 72 -10.98 9.34 26.09
N LEU A 73 -11.51 8.48 25.22
CA LEU A 73 -12.39 8.89 24.11
C LEU A 73 -13.80 9.26 24.57
N LEU A 74 -14.31 8.62 25.63
CA LEU A 74 -15.65 8.88 26.16
C LEU A 74 -15.71 10.03 27.17
N ASN A 75 -14.59 10.38 27.79
CA ASN A 75 -14.50 11.48 28.76
C ASN A 75 -13.86 12.76 28.19
N LYS A 76 -13.71 12.86 26.86
CA LYS A 76 -13.23 14.06 26.19
C LYS A 76 -14.43 14.95 25.81
N ASP A 77 -14.62 16.05 26.54
CA ASP A 77 -15.47 17.18 26.15
C ASP A 77 -14.90 17.93 24.94
#